data_AF-A0A924KST6-F1
#
_entry.id   AF-A0A924KST6-F1
#
_cell.length_a   1.000
_cell.length_b   1.000
_cell.length_c   1.000
_cell.angle_alpha   90.00
_cell.angle_beta   90.00
_cell.angle_gamma   90.00
#
_symmetry.space_group_name_H-M   'P 1'
#
loop_
_entity.id
_entity.type
_entity.pdbx_description
1 polymer ?
#
loop_
_entity_poly.entity_id
_entity_poly.type
_entity_poly.pdbx_seq_one_letter_code
_entity_poly.pdbx_strand_id
1 'polypeptide(L)'
;MLKTIFPAIVALGFATGALAQNFEIGSDGARHLLGRSGFAASQSDIRALATLSRAEAADRLIKSAATSTIAITTPPAWVNDRPIAPAKLQAMSQEERQAEQRRNVEHAFELREWWFREMLTTPSPLAEKMTLFWHNHFATSQQKVRFTPLMYHQNVTLRRNALGNFGTLLREMARDPAMLIYLDGANSRKEQPNE
;
A
#
# COMPACT_ATOMS: atom_id res chain seq x y z
N MET A 1 41.29 -52.20 -42.84
CA MET A 1 40.55 -51.13 -43.53
C MET A 1 39.23 -50.94 -42.80
N LEU A 2 39.00 -49.72 -42.29
CA LEU A 2 37.85 -49.28 -41.49
C LEU A 2 36.49 -49.65 -42.11
N LYS A 3 35.49 -49.90 -41.25
CA LYS A 3 34.28 -49.06 -41.15
C LYS A 3 33.41 -49.49 -39.95
N THR A 4 33.54 -48.72 -38.87
CA THR A 4 32.65 -48.65 -37.72
C THR A 4 31.32 -48.03 -38.14
N ILE A 5 30.20 -48.68 -37.83
CA ILE A 5 28.84 -48.15 -38.02
C ILE A 5 28.28 -47.85 -36.63
N PHE A 6 28.24 -46.57 -36.26
CA PHE A 6 27.46 -46.07 -35.12
C PHE A 6 26.05 -45.69 -35.62
N PRO A 7 24.96 -46.17 -35.01
CA PRO A 7 23.65 -45.61 -35.29
C PRO A 7 23.49 -44.29 -34.52
N ALA A 8 23.22 -43.22 -35.27
CA ALA A 8 22.83 -41.93 -34.76
C ALA A 8 21.41 -42.03 -34.16
N ILE A 9 21.30 -41.88 -32.83
CA ILE A 9 20.01 -41.63 -32.19
C ILE A 9 19.83 -40.11 -32.16
N VAL A 10 18.95 -39.63 -33.05
CA VAL A 10 18.48 -38.25 -33.10
C VAL A 10 17.66 -37.98 -31.83
N ALA A 11 18.16 -37.10 -30.96
CA ALA A 11 17.39 -36.56 -29.86
C ALA A 11 16.34 -35.58 -30.43
N LEU A 12 15.08 -36.02 -30.52
CA LEU A 12 13.94 -35.11 -30.69
C LEU A 12 13.70 -34.40 -29.35
N GLY A 13 14.38 -33.27 -29.17
CA GLY A 13 13.99 -32.28 -28.17
C GLY A 13 12.68 -31.63 -28.58
N PHE A 14 11.57 -32.04 -27.97
CA PHE A 14 10.35 -31.25 -28.00
C PHE A 14 10.55 -30.02 -27.10
N ALA A 15 11.15 -28.98 -27.67
CA ALA A 15 11.02 -27.63 -27.15
C ALA A 15 9.59 -27.15 -27.43
N THR A 16 8.60 -27.62 -26.65
CA THR A 16 7.30 -26.94 -26.56
C THR A 16 7.45 -25.76 -25.61
N GLY A 17 8.32 -24.82 -25.97
CA GLY A 17 8.15 -23.45 -25.55
C GLY A 17 6.90 -22.97 -26.26
N ALA A 18 5.75 -23.05 -25.58
CA ALA A 18 4.55 -22.39 -26.04
C ALA A 18 4.91 -20.92 -26.24
N LEU A 19 5.02 -20.51 -27.50
CA LEU A 19 5.04 -19.11 -27.88
C LEU A 19 3.75 -18.54 -27.31
N ALA A 20 3.83 -17.92 -26.13
CA ALA A 20 2.78 -17.04 -25.67
C ALA A 20 2.61 -16.03 -26.81
N GLN A 21 1.55 -16.19 -27.60
CA GLN A 21 1.24 -15.22 -28.62
C GLN A 21 1.00 -13.93 -27.86
N ASN A 22 1.98 -13.03 -27.90
CA ASN A 22 1.96 -11.72 -27.25
C ASN A 22 0.96 -10.84 -28.00
N PHE A 23 -0.31 -11.21 -27.93
CA PHE A 23 -1.38 -10.35 -28.39
C PHE A 23 -1.42 -9.14 -27.49
N GLU A 24 -1.51 -7.98 -28.12
CA GLU A 24 -1.84 -6.74 -27.47
C GLU A 24 -3.11 -6.93 -26.62
N ILE A 25 -3.09 -6.39 -25.41
CA ILE A 25 -4.21 -6.50 -24.46
C ILE A 25 -5.47 -5.78 -24.99
N GLY A 26 -5.29 -4.81 -25.89
CA GLY A 26 -6.35 -4.00 -26.46
C GLY A 26 -6.98 -3.04 -25.46
N SER A 27 -7.78 -2.09 -25.96
CA SER A 27 -8.39 -1.04 -25.14
C SER A 27 -9.29 -1.59 -24.03
N ASP A 28 -10.07 -2.64 -24.30
CA ASP A 28 -10.99 -3.21 -23.32
C ASP A 28 -10.25 -3.98 -22.22
N GLY A 29 -9.22 -4.73 -22.59
CA GLY A 29 -8.38 -5.41 -21.62
C GLY A 29 -7.57 -4.43 -20.78
N ALA A 30 -7.02 -3.36 -21.38
CA ALA A 30 -6.35 -2.30 -20.65
C ALA A 30 -7.29 -1.58 -19.66
N ARG A 31 -8.51 -1.24 -20.09
CA ARG A 31 -9.53 -0.64 -19.22
C ARG A 31 -9.90 -1.56 -18.06
N HIS A 32 -10.12 -2.85 -18.35
CA HIS A 32 -10.43 -3.83 -17.31
C HIS A 32 -9.28 -3.94 -16.29
N LEU A 33 -8.04 -4.07 -16.77
CA LEU A 33 -6.87 -4.15 -15.91
C LEU A 33 -6.75 -2.92 -15.00
N LEU A 34 -6.81 -1.72 -15.57
CA LEU A 34 -6.73 -0.46 -14.81
C LEU A 34 -7.87 -0.32 -13.78
N GLY A 35 -9.11 -0.70 -14.14
CA GLY A 35 -10.23 -0.69 -13.19
C GLY A 35 -10.04 -1.68 -12.03
N ARG A 36 -9.35 -2.80 -12.26
CA ARG A 36 -9.03 -3.79 -11.23
C ARG A 36 -7.80 -3.41 -10.41
N SER A 37 -6.83 -2.72 -10.98
CA SER A 37 -5.57 -2.37 -10.33
C SER A 37 -5.48 -0.93 -9.80
N GLY A 38 -6.45 -0.06 -10.07
CA GLY A 38 -6.44 1.34 -9.63
C GLY A 38 -7.82 1.84 -9.19
N PHE A 39 -8.00 3.16 -9.21
CA PHE A 39 -9.26 3.85 -8.86
C PHE A 39 -10.00 4.39 -10.09
N ALA A 40 -9.26 4.68 -11.16
CA ALA A 40 -9.81 5.16 -12.42
C ALA A 40 -8.94 4.66 -13.60
N ALA A 41 -9.51 4.70 -14.80
CA ALA A 41 -8.81 4.38 -16.04
C ALA A 41 -8.95 5.57 -17.01
N SER A 42 -7.94 6.43 -17.08
CA SER A 42 -7.98 7.55 -18.02
C SER A 42 -7.81 7.06 -19.46
N GLN A 43 -8.33 7.82 -20.43
CA GLN A 43 -8.19 7.47 -21.84
C GLN A 43 -6.72 7.48 -22.31
N SER A 44 -5.85 8.26 -21.66
CA SER A 44 -4.41 8.22 -21.89
C SER A 44 -3.80 6.90 -21.37
N ASP A 45 -4.14 6.47 -20.17
CA ASP A 45 -3.58 5.24 -19.59
C ASP A 45 -4.05 3.99 -20.34
N ILE A 46 -5.33 3.97 -20.74
CA ILE A 46 -5.89 2.88 -21.56
C ILE A 46 -5.10 2.75 -22.86
N ARG A 47 -4.89 3.87 -23.59
CA ARG A 47 -4.11 3.85 -24.84
C ARG A 47 -2.66 3.42 -24.60
N ALA A 48 -2.05 3.87 -23.51
CA ALA A 48 -0.67 3.54 -23.18
C ALA A 48 -0.46 2.06 -22.84
N LEU A 49 -1.47 1.37 -22.32
CA LEU A 49 -1.41 -0.07 -22.03
C LEU A 49 -1.97 -0.93 -23.17
N ALA A 50 -2.88 -0.42 -24.01
CA ALA A 50 -3.58 -1.19 -25.03
C ALA A 50 -2.65 -1.89 -26.03
N THR A 51 -1.50 -1.29 -26.33
CA THR A 51 -0.49 -1.81 -27.27
C THR A 51 0.51 -2.78 -26.62
N LEU A 52 0.42 -2.99 -25.30
CA LEU A 52 1.28 -3.93 -24.59
C LEU A 52 0.61 -5.30 -24.56
N SER A 53 1.40 -6.37 -24.45
CA SER A 53 0.85 -7.65 -24.04
C SER A 53 0.30 -7.59 -22.61
N ARG A 54 -0.54 -8.55 -22.24
CA ARG A 54 -1.07 -8.66 -20.86
C ARG A 54 0.03 -8.72 -19.80
N ALA A 55 1.10 -9.47 -20.07
CA ALA A 55 2.21 -9.63 -19.16
C ALA A 55 2.99 -8.32 -18.98
N GLU A 56 3.29 -7.63 -20.09
CA GLU A 56 3.99 -6.34 -20.05
C GLU A 56 3.17 -5.25 -19.36
N ALA A 57 1.86 -5.20 -19.61
CA ALA A 57 0.96 -4.27 -18.95
C ALA A 57 0.92 -4.51 -17.43
N ALA A 58 0.81 -5.77 -17.00
CA ALA A 58 0.82 -6.11 -15.57
C ALA A 58 2.18 -5.79 -14.93
N ASP A 59 3.28 -6.20 -15.56
CA ASP A 59 4.64 -5.95 -15.09
C ASP A 59 4.93 -4.45 -14.96
N ARG A 60 4.48 -3.63 -15.92
CA ARG A 60 4.57 -2.16 -15.85
C ARG A 60 3.88 -1.60 -14.60
N LEU A 61 2.65 -2.05 -14.31
CA LEU A 61 1.90 -1.58 -13.14
C LEU A 61 2.56 -2.01 -11.83
N ILE A 62 3.02 -3.26 -11.75
CA ILE A 62 3.70 -3.80 -10.57
C ILE A 62 5.01 -3.07 -10.31
N LYS A 63 5.83 -2.85 -11.34
CA LYS A 63 7.11 -2.13 -11.22
C LYS A 63 6.90 -0.69 -10.75
N SER A 64 5.94 0.01 -11.36
CA SER A 64 5.58 1.38 -10.96
C SER A 64 5.17 1.42 -9.48
N ALA A 65 4.30 0.51 -9.07
CA ALA A 65 3.80 0.43 -7.70
C ALA A 65 4.90 0.05 -6.70
N ALA A 66 5.80 -0.87 -7.04
CA ALA A 66 6.91 -1.29 -6.18
C ALA A 66 7.90 -0.15 -5.89
N THR A 67 8.01 0.83 -6.79
CA THR A 67 8.87 2.02 -6.59
C THR A 67 8.16 3.19 -5.92
N SER A 68 6.82 3.23 -5.94
CA SER A 68 6.00 4.32 -5.41
C SER A 68 5.77 4.18 -3.90
N THR A 69 6.85 4.23 -3.12
CA THR A 69 6.84 4.00 -1.66
C THR A 69 6.55 5.26 -0.83
N ILE A 70 6.54 6.43 -1.47
CA ILE A 70 6.32 7.75 -0.87
C ILE A 70 5.22 8.46 -1.68
N ALA A 71 4.31 9.13 -0.99
CA ALA A 71 3.26 9.94 -1.61
C ALA A 71 3.87 11.14 -2.33
N ILE A 72 3.34 11.49 -3.50
CA ILE A 72 3.80 12.69 -4.24
C ILE A 72 3.13 13.97 -3.73
N THR A 73 1.97 13.84 -3.10
CA THR A 73 1.24 14.97 -2.52
C THR A 73 1.81 15.34 -1.16
N THR A 74 1.99 16.64 -0.93
CA THR A 74 2.49 17.14 0.35
C THR A 74 1.51 16.82 1.49
N PRO A 75 1.97 16.15 2.57
CA PRO A 75 1.13 15.89 3.73
C PRO A 75 0.85 17.17 4.53
N PRO A 76 -0.19 17.19 5.39
CA PRO A 76 -0.46 18.31 6.28
C PRO A 76 0.74 18.64 7.18
N ALA A 77 0.92 19.91 7.55
CA ALA A 77 2.12 20.35 8.29
C ALA A 77 2.26 19.72 9.69
N TRP A 78 1.12 19.41 10.33
CA TRP A 78 1.05 18.87 11.69
C TRP A 78 1.36 17.37 11.79
N VAL A 79 1.65 16.68 10.69
CA VAL A 79 1.86 15.20 10.71
C VAL A 79 3.03 14.74 11.59
N ASN A 80 3.94 15.64 11.96
CA ASN A 80 5.05 15.37 12.87
C ASN A 80 4.87 16.04 14.25
N ASP A 81 3.67 16.52 14.57
CA ASP A 81 3.35 17.06 15.88
C ASP A 81 3.58 15.99 16.95
N ARG A 82 3.94 16.45 18.15
CA ARG A 82 4.17 15.57 19.31
C ARG A 82 2.89 15.43 20.12
N PRO A 83 2.63 14.24 20.71
CA PRO A 83 1.51 14.08 21.62
C PRO A 83 1.68 14.97 22.85
N ILE A 84 0.55 15.42 23.40
CA ILE A 84 0.56 16.20 24.64
C ILE A 84 1.02 15.31 25.79
N ALA A 85 1.97 15.80 26.58
CA ALA A 85 2.47 15.08 27.75
C ALA A 85 1.34 14.81 28.77
N PRO A 86 1.33 13.64 29.45
CA PRO A 86 0.28 13.28 30.40
C PRO A 86 0.04 14.32 31.51
N ALA A 87 1.10 14.92 32.05
CA ALA A 87 0.99 15.96 33.07
C ALA A 87 0.23 17.20 32.57
N LYS A 88 0.44 17.58 31.30
CA LYS A 88 -0.27 18.71 30.68
C LYS A 88 -1.73 18.36 30.44
N LEU A 89 -2.02 17.14 29.96
CA LEU A 89 -3.41 16.67 29.78
C LEU A 89 -4.21 16.70 31.09
N GLN A 90 -3.59 16.32 32.21
CA GLN A 90 -4.23 16.34 33.54
C GLN A 90 -4.50 17.77 34.04
N ALA A 91 -3.63 18.72 33.70
CA ALA A 91 -3.77 20.12 34.08
C ALA A 91 -4.75 20.90 33.18
N MET A 92 -5.14 20.37 32.02
CA MET A 92 -5.99 21.07 31.08
C MET A 92 -7.42 21.27 31.60
N SER A 93 -7.94 22.47 31.38
CA SER A 93 -9.35 22.80 31.59
C SER A 93 -10.25 21.99 30.65
N GLN A 94 -11.56 21.98 30.93
CA GLN A 94 -12.52 21.34 30.05
C GLN A 94 -12.55 21.99 28.66
N GLU A 95 -12.41 23.31 28.59
CA GLU A 95 -12.40 24.06 27.33
C GLU A 95 -11.16 23.73 26.48
N GLU A 96 -9.99 23.65 27.12
CA GLU A 96 -8.74 23.26 26.45
C GLU A 96 -8.83 21.84 25.89
N ARG A 97 -9.41 20.90 26.65
CA ARG A 97 -9.63 19.52 26.19
C ARG A 97 -10.60 19.46 25.00
N GLN A 98 -11.67 20.25 25.03
CA GLN A 98 -12.59 20.33 23.90
C GLN A 98 -11.94 20.95 22.67
N ALA A 99 -11.11 21.99 22.84
CA ALA A 99 -10.36 22.60 21.74
C ALA A 99 -9.37 21.61 21.12
N GLU A 100 -8.67 20.82 21.95
CA GLU A 100 -7.80 19.75 21.48
C GLU A 100 -8.55 18.70 20.67
N GLN A 101 -9.69 18.24 21.18
CA GLN A 101 -10.52 17.26 20.50
C GLN A 101 -10.99 17.77 19.14
N ARG A 102 -11.41 19.05 19.05
CA ARG A 102 -11.80 19.69 17.78
C ARG A 102 -10.64 19.71 16.79
N ARG A 103 -9.46 20.15 17.23
CA ARG A 103 -8.26 20.18 16.38
C ARG A 103 -7.90 18.79 15.85
N ASN A 104 -7.95 17.79 16.71
CA ASN A 104 -7.65 16.41 16.31
C ASN A 104 -8.67 15.85 15.29
N VAL A 105 -9.95 16.26 15.38
CA VAL A 105 -10.98 15.93 14.38
C VAL A 105 -10.73 16.63 13.04
N GLU A 106 -10.34 17.90 13.07
CA GLU A 106 -9.95 18.68 11.88
C GLU A 106 -8.74 18.04 11.18
N HIS A 107 -7.69 17.73 11.93
CA HIS A 107 -6.53 16.99 11.42
C HIS A 107 -6.95 15.65 10.77
N ALA A 108 -7.89 14.91 11.38
CA ALA A 108 -8.37 13.65 10.80
C ALA A 108 -9.16 13.85 9.50
N PHE A 109 -9.77 15.01 9.29
CA PHE A 109 -10.40 15.37 8.02
C PHE A 109 -9.33 15.69 6.96
N GLU A 110 -8.38 16.55 7.29
CA GLU A 110 -7.28 16.92 6.39
C GLU A 110 -6.43 15.72 5.97
N LEU A 111 -6.19 14.77 6.89
CA LEU A 111 -5.46 13.54 6.55
C LEU A 111 -6.19 12.70 5.50
N ARG A 112 -7.51 12.57 5.63
CA ARG A 112 -8.32 11.84 4.66
C ARG A 112 -8.29 12.55 3.32
N GLU A 113 -8.46 13.86 3.30
CA GLU A 113 -8.38 14.66 2.09
C GLU A 113 -7.03 14.50 1.38
N TRP A 114 -5.92 14.59 2.13
CA TRP A 114 -4.58 14.35 1.60
C TRP A 114 -4.48 12.98 0.93
N TRP A 115 -4.92 11.91 1.61
CA TRP A 115 -4.79 10.56 1.05
C TRP A 115 -5.72 10.35 -0.16
N PHE A 116 -6.94 10.90 -0.14
CA PHE A 116 -7.83 10.90 -1.30
C PHE A 116 -7.20 11.62 -2.50
N ARG A 117 -6.56 12.77 -2.26
CA ARG A 117 -5.83 13.49 -3.31
C ARG A 117 -4.69 12.63 -3.88
N GLU A 118 -3.91 11.96 -3.04
CA GLU A 118 -2.88 11.03 -3.49
C GLU A 118 -3.46 9.92 -4.37
N MET A 119 -4.57 9.29 -3.96
CA MET A 119 -5.25 8.24 -4.75
C MET A 119 -5.70 8.73 -6.13
N LEU A 120 -6.03 10.01 -6.26
CA LEU A 120 -6.49 10.62 -7.52
C LEU A 120 -5.33 11.07 -8.42
N THR A 121 -4.21 11.50 -7.86
CA THR A 121 -3.14 12.17 -8.63
C THR A 121 -1.87 11.34 -8.79
N THR A 122 -1.71 10.26 -8.04
CA THR A 122 -0.50 9.42 -8.11
C THR A 122 -0.32 8.79 -9.49
N PRO A 123 0.91 8.73 -10.04
CA PRO A 123 1.20 7.98 -11.26
C PRO A 123 1.16 6.46 -11.05
N SER A 124 1.06 5.99 -9.79
CA SER A 124 1.01 4.55 -9.45
C SER A 124 -0.24 4.18 -8.64
N PRO A 125 -1.46 4.19 -9.23
CA PRO A 125 -2.70 3.90 -8.49
C PRO A 125 -2.71 2.54 -7.78
N LEU A 126 -1.98 1.54 -8.32
CA LEU A 126 -1.85 0.23 -7.70
C LEU A 126 -1.14 0.29 -6.34
N ALA A 127 -0.18 1.20 -6.15
CA ALA A 127 0.47 1.37 -4.84
C ALA A 127 -0.56 1.79 -3.79
N GLU A 128 -1.36 2.82 -4.08
CA GLU A 128 -2.39 3.30 -3.16
C GLU A 128 -3.54 2.29 -2.98
N LYS A 129 -3.88 1.53 -4.01
CA LYS A 129 -4.87 0.45 -3.90
C LYS A 129 -4.40 -0.65 -2.95
N MET A 130 -3.11 -1.00 -3.00
CA MET A 130 -2.51 -1.95 -2.05
C MET A 130 -2.36 -1.36 -0.65
N THR A 131 -2.00 -0.07 -0.52
CA THR A 131 -2.02 0.64 0.77
C THR A 131 -3.41 0.57 1.41
N LEU A 132 -4.47 0.83 0.63
CA LEU A 132 -5.85 0.77 1.10
C LEU A 132 -6.27 -0.66 1.48
N PHE A 133 -5.87 -1.66 0.69
CA PHE A 133 -6.08 -3.07 1.04
C PHE A 133 -5.48 -3.41 2.41
N TRP A 134 -4.22 -3.03 2.65
CA TRP A 134 -3.57 -3.30 3.93
C TRP A 134 -4.12 -2.45 5.07
N HIS A 135 -4.55 -1.22 4.82
CA HIS A 135 -5.24 -0.39 5.81
C HIS A 135 -6.54 -1.07 6.28
N ASN A 136 -7.26 -1.75 5.40
CA ASN A 136 -8.46 -2.51 5.78
C ASN A 136 -8.11 -3.81 6.54
N HIS A 137 -6.93 -4.37 6.34
CA HIS A 137 -6.48 -5.57 7.04
C HIS A 137 -5.92 -5.27 8.43
N PHE A 138 -5.01 -4.29 8.52
CA PHE A 138 -4.45 -3.77 9.77
C PHE A 138 -5.29 -2.58 10.26
N ALA A 139 -6.58 -2.85 10.51
CA ALA A 139 -7.54 -1.82 10.85
C ALA A 139 -7.23 -1.16 12.19
N THR A 140 -7.28 0.16 12.22
CA THR A 140 -7.28 0.99 13.44
C THR A 140 -8.41 2.00 13.41
N SER A 141 -8.60 2.74 14.51
CA SER A 141 -9.63 3.78 14.59
C SER A 141 -9.07 5.05 15.20
N GLN A 142 -9.23 6.16 14.48
CA GLN A 142 -8.92 7.49 14.99
C GLN A 142 -9.71 7.82 16.28
N GLN A 143 -10.90 7.26 16.46
CA GLN A 143 -11.71 7.49 17.67
C GLN A 143 -11.08 6.83 18.92
N LYS A 144 -10.33 5.73 18.73
CA LYS A 144 -9.61 5.03 19.80
C LYS A 144 -8.19 5.57 19.97
N VAL A 145 -7.45 5.78 18.86
CA VAL A 145 -6.07 6.29 18.87
C VAL A 145 -6.01 7.75 19.33
N ARG A 146 -6.98 8.57 18.91
CA ARG A 146 -7.14 9.99 19.32
C ARG A 146 -5.91 10.87 19.11
N PHE A 147 -5.02 10.48 18.19
CA PHE A 147 -3.85 11.26 17.83
C PHE A 147 -3.53 11.05 16.35
N THR A 148 -4.01 11.96 15.50
CA THR A 148 -3.97 11.82 14.04
C THR A 148 -2.58 11.59 13.44
N PRO A 149 -1.47 12.20 13.94
CA PRO A 149 -0.13 11.90 13.45
C PRO A 149 0.21 10.40 13.38
N LEU A 150 -0.26 9.59 14.32
CA LEU A 150 0.01 8.14 14.29
C LEU A 150 -0.71 7.44 13.14
N MET A 151 -1.91 7.89 12.79
CA MET A 151 -2.65 7.36 11.63
C MET A 151 -1.92 7.67 10.32
N TYR A 152 -1.32 8.86 10.21
CA TYR A 152 -0.47 9.21 9.07
C TYR A 152 0.75 8.28 8.98
N HIS A 153 1.49 8.10 10.08
CA HIS A 153 2.67 7.24 10.08
C HIS A 153 2.35 5.77 9.81
N GLN A 154 1.22 5.27 10.29
CA GLN A 154 0.71 3.95 9.94
C GLN A 154 0.45 3.86 8.43
N ASN A 155 -0.24 4.83 7.83
CA ASN A 155 -0.47 4.87 6.39
C ASN A 155 0.83 4.89 5.57
N VAL A 156 1.83 5.66 6.00
CA VAL A 156 3.16 5.70 5.37
C VAL A 156 3.85 4.34 5.47
N THR A 157 3.78 3.67 6.61
CA THR A 157 4.35 2.33 6.83
C THR A 157 3.69 1.29 5.94
N LEU A 158 2.36 1.33 5.83
CA LEU A 158 1.59 0.48 4.93
C LEU A 158 2.02 0.71 3.47
N ARG A 159 2.08 1.96 3.01
CA ARG A 159 2.49 2.31 1.64
C ARG A 159 3.90 1.82 1.31
N ARG A 160 4.86 2.09 2.19
CA ARG A 160 6.26 1.67 2.02
C ARG A 160 6.40 0.17 1.81
N ASN A 161 5.54 -0.62 2.46
CA ASN A 161 5.60 -2.08 2.44
C ASN A 161 4.50 -2.74 1.59
N ALA A 162 3.70 -1.96 0.85
CA ALA A 162 2.44 -2.43 0.27
C ALA A 162 2.59 -3.60 -0.72
N LEU A 163 3.70 -3.60 -1.49
CA LEU A 163 4.08 -4.68 -2.42
C LEU A 163 5.34 -5.44 -1.96
N GLY A 164 5.79 -5.22 -0.73
CA GLY A 164 7.02 -5.79 -0.19
C GLY A 164 6.84 -7.17 0.44
N ASN A 165 7.80 -7.55 1.28
CA ASN A 165 7.71 -8.79 2.05
C ASN A 165 6.66 -8.67 3.17
N PHE A 166 5.69 -9.60 3.19
CA PHE A 166 4.64 -9.60 4.22
C PHE A 166 5.17 -9.75 5.64
N GLY A 167 6.22 -10.56 5.87
CA GLY A 167 6.83 -10.71 7.19
C GLY A 167 7.44 -9.41 7.72
N THR A 168 8.00 -8.58 6.83
CA THR A 168 8.44 -7.22 7.17
C THR A 168 7.24 -6.34 7.54
N LEU A 169 6.20 -6.29 6.70
CA LEU A 169 4.99 -5.51 6.99
C LEU A 169 4.37 -5.91 8.33
N LEU A 170 4.20 -7.21 8.57
CA LEU A 170 3.62 -7.73 9.80
C LEU A 170 4.44 -7.30 11.03
N ARG A 171 5.78 -7.35 10.94
CA ARG A 171 6.66 -6.94 12.04
C ARG A 171 6.57 -5.45 12.33
N GLU A 172 6.51 -4.62 11.29
CA GLU A 172 6.33 -3.17 11.43
C GLU A 172 4.97 -2.86 12.06
N MET A 173 3.89 -3.48 11.59
CA MET A 173 2.54 -3.30 12.13
C MET A 173 2.38 -3.80 13.56
N ALA A 174 3.06 -4.89 13.95
CA ALA A 174 3.05 -5.39 15.32
C ALA A 174 3.68 -4.41 16.34
N ARG A 175 4.48 -3.44 15.87
CA ARG A 175 5.14 -2.42 16.70
C ARG A 175 4.61 -1.01 16.41
N ASP A 176 3.64 -0.89 15.51
CA ASP A 176 3.08 0.39 15.11
C ASP A 176 2.33 1.04 16.29
N PRO A 177 2.61 2.32 16.64
CA PRO A 177 1.99 2.96 17.79
C PRO A 177 0.46 3.06 17.71
N ALA A 178 -0.12 3.28 16.52
CA ALA A 178 -1.57 3.31 16.37
C ALA A 178 -2.17 1.93 16.61
N MET A 179 -1.55 0.85 16.10
CA MET A 179 -1.96 -0.53 16.40
C MET A 179 -1.87 -0.86 17.88
N LEU A 180 -0.77 -0.49 18.55
CA LEU A 180 -0.59 -0.77 19.97
C LEU A 180 -1.62 -0.07 20.85
N ILE A 181 -2.02 1.15 20.50
CA ILE A 181 -3.13 1.84 21.18
C ILE A 181 -4.47 1.17 20.84
N TYR A 182 -4.68 0.83 19.56
CA TYR A 182 -5.95 0.28 19.09
C TYR A 182 -6.25 -1.12 19.68
N LEU A 183 -5.24 -1.95 19.89
CA LEU A 183 -5.38 -3.29 20.48
C LEU A 183 -5.20 -3.28 22.02
N ASP A 184 -5.08 -2.10 22.64
CA ASP A 184 -4.69 -1.92 24.04
C ASP A 184 -3.38 -2.67 24.40
N GLY A 185 -2.52 -2.93 23.41
CA GLY A 185 -1.24 -3.61 23.57
C GLY A 185 -0.24 -2.82 24.43
N ALA A 186 -0.44 -1.51 24.60
CA ALA A 186 0.30 -0.72 25.58
C ALA A 186 0.08 -1.18 27.04
N ASN A 187 -1.02 -1.89 27.32
CA ASN A 187 -1.33 -2.47 28.63
C ASN A 187 -0.93 -3.95 28.75
N SER A 188 -0.49 -4.59 27.66
CA SER A 188 -0.04 -5.99 27.68
C SER A 188 1.23 -6.12 28.54
N ARG A 189 1.14 -6.92 29.61
CA ARG A 189 2.31 -7.31 30.43
C ARG A 189 2.66 -8.75 30.11
N LYS A 190 3.92 -9.15 30.30
CA LYS A 190 4.37 -10.54 30.07
C LYS A 190 3.52 -11.57 30.83
N GLU A 191 2.97 -11.19 31.98
CA GLU A 191 2.14 -12.04 32.85
C GLU A 191 0.64 -11.93 32.56
N GLN A 192 0.21 -10.92 31.80
CA GLN A 192 -1.18 -10.69 31.41
C GLN A 192 -1.22 -10.15 29.97
N PRO A 193 -1.13 -11.05 28.98
CA PRO A 193 -1.32 -10.70 27.59
C PRO A 193 -2.74 -10.18 27.40
N ASN A 194 -2.90 -9.06 26.69
CA ASN A 194 -4.22 -8.62 26.26
C ASN A 194 -4.58 -9.40 24.98
N GLU A 195 -5.47 -10.39 25.11
CA GLU A 195 -5.98 -11.27 24.04
C GLU A 195 -7.47 -11.06 23.81
#